data_AF-V8NPP1-F1
#
_entry.id   AF-V8NPP1-F1
#
_cell.length_a   1.000
_cell.length_b   1.000
_cell.length_c   1.000
_cell.angle_alpha   90.00
_cell.angle_beta   90.00
_cell.angle_gamma   90.00
#
_symmetry.space_group_name_H-M   'P 1'
#
loop_
_entity.id
_entity.type
_entity.pdbx_description
1 polymer ?
#
loop_
_entity_poly.entity_id
_entity_poly.type
_entity_poly.pdbx_seq_one_letter_code
_entity_poly.pdbx_strand_id
1 'polypeptide(L)'
;HLQKILSHDHPPEYSFDFYAAYINILLGVFYPVCRDLKELQHLAALNFSKYCEPVVQGEANERDTRRLWKNIESHLKKAMQTVYLREISSSQWERLQQDNGEPGQVKGLSAHAHVELPYYSKFLLIAAYLASYNPARTDKRFFVKHHGKIRKVNFQKKHEKTSNHLLGPKPFPLDRLLAILYSIVDSRIPPTANIFSQITSLVTLQLLTLIGHDDQFNGPRYKCAVSLDFIRAISRTVNFDITKYLYDFL
;
A
#
# COMPACT_ATOMS: atom_id res chain seq x y z
N HIS A 1 30.30 -16.31 7.61
CA HIS A 1 31.20 -15.43 6.84
C HIS A 1 30.79 -13.96 6.94
N LEU A 2 29.50 -13.63 6.74
CA LEU A 2 28.99 -12.25 6.84
C LEU A 2 29.25 -11.59 8.20
N GLN A 3 29.01 -12.31 9.31
CA GLN A 3 29.30 -11.79 10.65
C GLN A 3 30.75 -11.31 10.79
N LYS A 4 31.72 -12.11 10.31
CA LYS A 4 33.15 -11.77 10.38
C LYS A 4 33.50 -10.53 9.55
N ILE A 5 32.90 -10.39 8.37
CA ILE A 5 33.11 -9.23 7.49
C ILE A 5 32.54 -7.98 8.15
N LEU A 6 31.28 -8.05 8.60
CA LEU A 6 30.61 -6.93 9.24
C LEU A 6 31.28 -6.51 10.55
N SER A 7 31.79 -7.45 11.34
CA SER A 7 32.46 -7.14 12.61
C SER A 7 33.86 -6.53 12.45
N HIS A 8 34.47 -6.62 11.27
CA HIS A 8 35.79 -6.02 11.02
C HIS A 8 35.72 -4.48 10.94
N ASP A 9 34.60 -3.93 10.48
CA ASP A 9 34.35 -2.48 10.38
C ASP A 9 33.85 -1.91 11.71
N HIS A 10 34.47 -2.28 12.83
CA HIS A 10 34.04 -1.81 14.15
C HIS A 10 34.53 -0.38 14.43
N PRO A 11 33.74 0.43 15.16
CA PRO A 11 34.20 1.74 15.61
C PRO A 11 35.36 1.60 16.61
N PRO A 12 36.38 2.47 16.55
CA PRO A 12 37.59 2.37 17.37
C PRO A 12 37.33 2.61 18.87
N GLU A 13 36.18 3.20 19.20
CA GLU A 13 35.77 3.57 20.56
C GLU A 13 35.32 2.37 21.40
N TYR A 14 34.96 1.25 20.75
CA TYR A 14 34.35 0.10 21.42
C TYR A 14 35.13 -1.20 21.15
N SER A 15 35.01 -2.16 22.08
CA SER A 15 35.62 -3.48 21.93
C SER A 15 35.08 -4.25 20.71
N PHE A 16 35.95 -5.02 20.06
CA PHE A 16 35.56 -5.93 18.97
C PHE A 16 34.44 -6.89 19.41
N ASP A 17 34.53 -7.44 20.62
CA ASP A 17 33.53 -8.39 21.13
C ASP A 17 32.16 -7.73 21.33
N PHE A 18 32.15 -6.46 21.72
CA PHE A 18 30.93 -5.67 21.88
C PHE A 18 30.23 -5.46 20.53
N TYR A 19 31.01 -5.07 19.50
CA TYR A 19 30.47 -4.89 18.15
C TYR A 19 30.09 -6.22 17.49
N ALA A 20 30.85 -7.30 17.72
CA ALA A 20 30.52 -8.64 17.22
C ALA A 20 29.21 -9.16 17.82
N ALA A 21 28.94 -8.86 19.10
CA ALA A 21 27.66 -9.16 19.74
C ALA A 21 26.51 -8.37 19.10
N TYR A 22 26.71 -7.07 18.83
CA TYR A 22 25.74 -6.24 18.11
C TYR A 22 25.41 -6.80 16.72
N ILE A 23 26.43 -7.13 15.93
CA ILE A 23 26.26 -7.70 14.59
C ILE A 23 25.52 -9.04 14.67
N ASN A 24 25.77 -9.87 15.69
CA ASN A 24 25.04 -11.12 15.87
C ASN A 24 23.54 -10.88 16.14
N ILE A 25 23.21 -9.87 16.94
CA ILE A 25 21.82 -9.46 17.20
C ILE A 25 21.16 -8.95 15.92
N LEU A 26 21.85 -8.06 15.18
CA LEU A 26 21.37 -7.51 13.93
C LEU A 26 21.11 -8.60 12.90
N LEU A 27 22.06 -9.53 12.73
CA LEU A 27 21.87 -10.67 11.84
C LEU A 27 20.73 -11.58 12.32
N GLY A 28 20.55 -11.77 13.63
CA GLY A 28 19.41 -12.52 14.17
C GLY A 28 18.05 -11.97 13.73
N VAL A 29 17.93 -10.65 13.57
CA VAL A 29 16.67 -9.99 13.12
C VAL A 29 16.58 -9.91 11.60
N PHE A 30 17.64 -9.50 10.92
CA PHE A 30 17.58 -9.15 9.49
C PHE A 30 17.94 -10.30 8.54
N TYR A 31 18.74 -11.29 8.97
CA TYR A 31 19.21 -12.37 8.09
C TYR A 31 18.10 -13.23 7.43
N PRO A 32 16.92 -13.44 8.06
CA PRO A 32 15.80 -14.10 7.39
C PRO A 32 15.25 -13.33 6.18
N VAL A 33 15.41 -12.01 6.15
CA VAL A 33 14.79 -11.11 5.14
C VAL A 33 15.83 -10.53 4.18
N CYS A 34 17.03 -10.20 4.66
CA CYS A 34 18.09 -9.55 3.90
C CYS A 34 19.43 -10.29 4.07
N ARG A 35 20.08 -10.58 2.93
CA ARG A 35 21.43 -11.17 2.88
C ARG A 35 22.43 -10.32 2.09
N ASP A 36 22.02 -9.10 1.72
CA ASP A 36 22.89 -8.14 1.04
C ASP A 36 23.85 -7.51 2.04
N LEU A 37 25.15 -7.61 1.79
CA LEU A 37 26.18 -7.06 2.64
C LEU A 37 26.06 -5.54 2.78
N LYS A 38 25.77 -4.81 1.69
CA LYS A 38 25.73 -3.34 1.72
C LYS A 38 24.56 -2.81 2.54
N GLU A 39 23.40 -3.44 2.41
CA GLU A 39 22.22 -3.08 3.20
C GLU A 39 22.41 -3.42 4.69
N LEU A 40 23.02 -4.57 4.98
CA LEU A 40 23.35 -4.93 6.36
C LEU A 40 24.40 -3.99 6.97
N GLN A 41 25.41 -3.55 6.21
CA GLN A 41 26.37 -2.53 6.64
C GLN A 41 25.68 -1.19 6.92
N HIS A 42 24.81 -0.74 6.00
CA HIS A 42 24.06 0.51 6.16
C HIS A 42 23.16 0.48 7.42
N LEU A 43 22.39 -0.60 7.60
CA LEU A 43 21.53 -0.77 8.77
C LEU A 43 22.32 -0.94 10.07
N ALA A 44 23.50 -1.56 10.01
CA ALA A 44 24.40 -1.69 11.15
C ALA A 44 24.90 -0.31 11.61
N ALA A 45 25.40 0.51 10.69
CA ALA A 45 25.87 1.86 10.99
C ALA A 45 24.73 2.74 11.55
N LEU A 46 23.54 2.66 10.96
CA LEU A 46 22.40 3.51 11.30
C LEU A 46 21.81 3.24 12.69
N ASN A 47 21.83 2.00 13.17
CA ASN A 47 21.21 1.62 14.45
C ASN A 47 22.25 1.45 15.58
N PHE A 48 23.54 1.59 15.30
CA PHE A 48 24.59 1.39 16.29
C PHE A 48 24.56 2.45 17.41
N SER A 49 24.24 3.71 17.07
CA SER A 49 24.01 4.81 18.01
C SER A 49 23.01 4.45 19.12
N LYS A 50 21.90 3.79 18.76
CA LYS A 50 20.87 3.38 19.73
C LYS A 50 21.28 2.11 20.52
N TYR A 51 22.20 1.31 19.98
CA TYR A 51 22.76 0.17 20.68
C TYR A 51 23.67 0.58 21.83
N CYS A 52 24.54 1.57 21.61
CA CYS A 52 25.52 2.01 22.60
C CYS A 52 24.94 3.01 23.63
N GLU A 53 23.76 3.57 23.40
CA GLU A 53 23.13 4.54 24.30
C GLU A 53 23.08 4.11 25.78
N PRO A 54 22.68 2.88 26.17
CA PRO A 54 22.68 2.46 27.58
C PRO A 54 24.08 2.37 28.20
N VAL A 55 25.12 2.15 27.37
CA VAL A 55 26.52 2.14 27.80
C VAL A 55 27.01 3.57 28.02
N VAL A 56 26.66 4.49 27.11
CA VAL A 56 27.00 5.92 27.22
C VAL A 56 26.32 6.57 28.43
N GLN A 57 25.07 6.17 28.74
CA GLN A 57 24.33 6.64 29.92
C GLN A 57 24.76 5.97 31.24
N GLY A 58 25.63 4.95 31.20
CA GLY A 58 26.09 4.22 32.39
C GLY A 58 25.04 3.28 33.01
N GLU A 59 23.96 2.97 32.30
CA GLU A 59 22.90 2.06 32.76
C GLU A 59 23.25 0.57 32.58
N ALA A 60 24.17 0.28 31.65
CA ALA A 60 24.63 -1.07 31.33
C ALA A 60 26.13 -1.09 31.00
N ASN A 61 26.80 -2.19 31.31
CA ASN A 61 28.17 -2.43 30.87
C ASN A 61 28.20 -3.07 29.47
N GLU A 62 29.35 -3.00 28.79
CA GLU A 62 29.57 -3.68 27.51
C GLU A 62 29.31 -5.20 27.56
N ARG A 63 29.44 -5.80 28.75
CA ARG A 63 29.22 -7.25 28.97
C ARG A 63 27.75 -7.62 29.15
N ASP A 64 26.87 -6.65 29.39
CA ASP A 64 25.45 -6.87 29.67
C ASP A 64 24.61 -7.07 28.39
N THR A 65 25.04 -8.03 27.56
CA THR A 65 24.45 -8.37 26.25
C THR A 65 22.93 -8.53 26.28
N ARG A 66 22.37 -9.11 27.35
CA ARG A 66 20.92 -9.35 27.47
C ARG A 66 20.11 -8.06 27.65
N ARG A 67 20.65 -7.07 28.37
CA ARG A 67 20.00 -5.75 28.55
C ARG A 67 20.05 -4.96 27.27
N LEU A 68 21.21 -4.94 26.62
CA LEU A 68 21.42 -4.25 25.34
C LEU A 68 20.54 -4.84 24.24
N TRP A 69 20.44 -6.18 24.16
CA TRP A 69 19.53 -6.86 23.24
C TRP A 69 18.07 -6.43 23.45
N LYS A 70 17.59 -6.44 24.70
CA LYS A 70 16.21 -6.08 25.01
C LYS A 70 15.89 -4.62 24.67
N ASN A 71 16.86 -3.72 24.80
CA ASN A 71 16.72 -2.32 24.40
C ASN A 71 16.56 -2.18 22.88
N ILE A 72 17.45 -2.81 22.11
CA ILE A 72 17.53 -2.60 20.66
C ILE A 72 16.59 -3.49 19.84
N GLU A 73 16.13 -4.63 20.36
CA GLU A 73 15.34 -5.61 19.59
C GLU A 73 14.06 -4.98 18.99
N SER A 74 13.32 -4.21 19.80
CA SER A 74 12.10 -3.53 19.34
C SER A 74 12.41 -2.47 18.27
N HIS A 75 13.53 -1.76 18.43
CA HIS A 75 13.99 -0.75 17.49
C HIS A 75 14.39 -1.34 16.14
N LEU A 76 15.11 -2.47 16.13
CA LEU A 76 15.50 -3.17 14.89
C LEU A 76 14.28 -3.71 14.14
N LYS A 77 13.28 -4.25 14.85
CA LYS A 77 12.01 -4.68 14.22
C LYS A 77 11.30 -3.50 13.54
N LYS A 78 11.32 -2.31 14.16
CA LYS A 78 10.79 -1.09 13.55
C LYS A 78 11.60 -0.63 12.34
N ALA A 79 12.94 -0.65 12.44
CA ALA A 79 13.83 -0.31 11.33
C ALA A 79 13.62 -1.25 10.12
N MET A 80 13.35 -2.53 10.38
CA MET A 80 13.02 -3.52 9.35
C MET A 80 11.71 -3.21 8.61
N GLN A 81 10.71 -2.68 9.31
CA GLN A 81 9.43 -2.33 8.70
C GLN A 81 9.42 -0.95 8.03
N THR A 82 10.45 -0.12 8.25
CA THR A 82 10.45 1.27 7.80
C THR A 82 11.65 1.56 6.89
N VAL A 83 12.86 1.63 7.46
CA VAL A 83 14.10 1.99 6.75
C VAL A 83 14.45 0.97 5.69
N TYR A 84 14.32 -0.32 5.98
CA TYR A 84 14.60 -1.39 5.01
C TYR A 84 13.63 -1.35 3.82
N LEU A 85 12.34 -1.06 4.09
CA LEU A 85 11.33 -0.84 3.05
C LEU A 85 11.41 0.56 2.41
N ARG A 86 12.40 1.38 2.81
CA ARG A 86 12.59 2.76 2.36
C ARG A 86 11.37 3.67 2.58
N GLU A 87 10.52 3.35 3.56
CA GLU A 87 9.36 4.18 3.89
C GLU A 87 9.77 5.55 4.46
N ILE A 88 10.92 5.59 5.13
CA ILE A 88 11.51 6.76 5.79
C ILE A 88 12.97 6.86 5.33
N SER A 89 13.46 8.08 5.08
CA SER A 89 14.86 8.28 4.70
C SER A 89 15.81 8.03 5.88
N SER A 90 17.08 7.70 5.59
CA SER A 90 18.11 7.53 6.64
C SER A 90 18.25 8.79 7.51
N SER A 91 18.19 9.98 6.91
CA SER A 91 18.27 11.26 7.63
C SER A 91 17.07 11.55 8.53
N GLN A 92 15.87 11.15 8.12
CA GLN A 92 14.67 11.23 8.96
C GLN A 92 14.75 10.24 10.12
N TRP A 93 15.29 9.04 9.88
CA TRP A 93 15.48 8.03 10.90
C TRP A 93 16.49 8.45 11.97
N GLU A 94 17.62 9.05 11.59
CA GLU A 94 18.61 9.58 12.54
C GLU A 94 18.02 10.67 13.44
N ARG A 95 17.22 11.59 12.88
CA ARG A 95 16.53 12.63 13.68
C ARG A 95 15.57 12.03 14.71
N LEU A 96 14.86 10.97 14.34
CA LEU A 96 13.97 10.25 15.27
C LEU A 96 14.70 9.55 16.41
N GLN A 97 16.00 9.25 16.24
CA GLN A 97 16.81 8.68 17.32
C GLN A 97 17.31 9.74 18.30
N GLN A 98 17.51 10.97 17.83
CA GLN A 98 18.02 12.09 18.63
C GLN A 98 16.91 12.77 19.44
N ASP A 99 15.72 12.89 18.85
CA ASP A 99 14.57 13.46 19.52
C ASP A 99 13.93 12.36 20.39
N ASN A 100 14.30 12.29 21.68
CA ASN A 100 13.70 11.38 22.68
C ASN A 100 12.18 11.65 22.92
N GLY A 101 11.57 12.52 22.13
CA GLY A 101 10.13 12.76 22.12
C GLY A 101 9.38 11.54 21.58
N GLU A 102 8.20 11.29 22.17
CA GLU A 102 7.18 10.38 21.64
C GLU A 102 7.26 10.33 20.11
N PRO A 103 7.52 9.17 19.50
CA PRO A 103 7.70 9.07 18.06
C PRO A 103 6.36 9.39 17.39
N GLY A 104 6.12 10.67 17.14
CA GLY A 104 5.05 11.14 16.28
C GLY A 104 5.16 10.33 15.02
N GLN A 105 4.09 9.60 14.68
CA GLN A 105 4.05 8.67 13.56
C GLN A 105 4.56 9.37 12.31
N VAL A 106 5.85 9.19 11.98
CA VAL A 106 6.38 9.61 10.70
C VAL A 106 5.69 8.72 9.70
N LYS A 107 4.65 9.29 9.08
CA LYS A 107 3.88 8.66 8.02
C LYS A 107 4.88 8.41 6.89
N GLY A 108 5.25 7.15 6.72
CA GLY A 108 6.11 6.74 5.61
C GLY A 108 5.48 7.09 4.27
N LEU A 109 6.25 7.01 3.19
CA LEU A 109 5.76 7.27 1.83
C LEU A 109 4.43 6.55 1.52
N SER A 110 4.27 5.32 2.01
CA SER A 110 3.06 4.49 1.88
C SER A 110 1.79 5.10 2.52
N ALA A 111 1.94 5.97 3.52
CA ALA A 111 0.82 6.59 4.23
C ALA A 111 0.27 7.85 3.53
N HIS A 112 0.93 8.33 2.47
CA HIS A 112 0.49 9.48 1.66
C HIS A 112 -0.49 9.11 0.53
N ALA A 113 -1.18 7.97 0.63
CA ALA A 113 -2.18 7.54 -0.36
C ALA A 113 -3.45 8.41 -0.42
N HIS A 114 -3.48 9.59 0.20
CA HIS A 114 -4.58 10.55 0.11
C HIS A 114 -4.41 11.44 -1.12
N VAL A 115 -4.99 11.02 -2.25
CA VAL A 115 -5.08 11.84 -3.46
C VAL A 115 -6.40 12.62 -3.45
N GLU A 116 -6.32 13.95 -3.50
CA GLU A 116 -7.50 14.79 -3.70
C GLU A 116 -7.88 14.82 -5.18
N LEU A 117 -9.10 14.35 -5.48
CA LEU A 117 -9.65 14.32 -6.82
C LEU A 117 -10.93 15.16 -6.90
N PRO A 118 -11.25 15.75 -8.06
CA PRO A 118 -12.55 16.39 -8.28
C PRO A 118 -13.72 15.42 -8.05
N TYR A 119 -14.88 15.95 -7.66
CA TYR A 119 -16.07 15.15 -7.33
C TYR A 119 -16.42 14.10 -8.40
N TYR A 120 -16.54 14.51 -9.66
CA TYR A 120 -16.86 13.59 -10.75
C TYR A 120 -15.74 12.60 -11.05
N SER A 121 -14.48 12.99 -10.84
CA SER A 121 -13.33 12.09 -11.00
C SER A 121 -13.33 11.00 -9.93
N LYS A 122 -13.77 11.30 -8.70
CA LYS A 122 -13.98 10.30 -7.64
C LYS A 122 -15.03 9.27 -8.05
N PHE A 123 -16.19 9.72 -8.54
CA PHE A 123 -17.25 8.82 -8.99
C PHE A 123 -16.87 8.02 -10.24
N LEU A 124 -16.15 8.62 -11.18
CA LEU A 124 -15.57 7.91 -12.34
C LEU A 124 -14.65 6.78 -11.89
N LEU A 125 -13.79 7.04 -10.92
CA LEU A 125 -12.87 6.03 -10.41
C LEU A 125 -13.60 4.92 -9.64
N ILE A 126 -14.64 5.25 -8.86
CA ILE A 126 -15.51 4.27 -8.19
C ILE A 126 -16.23 3.39 -9.23
N ALA A 127 -16.83 4.01 -10.25
CA ALA A 127 -17.51 3.30 -11.33
C ALA A 127 -16.54 2.37 -12.09
N ALA A 128 -15.33 2.85 -12.38
CA ALA A 128 -14.28 2.06 -13.03
C ALA A 128 -13.83 0.88 -12.17
N TYR A 129 -13.70 1.07 -10.85
CA TYR A 129 -13.39 -0.02 -9.93
C TYR A 129 -14.47 -1.10 -9.93
N LEU A 130 -15.75 -0.69 -9.83
CA LEU A 130 -16.89 -1.62 -9.91
C LEU A 130 -16.93 -2.34 -11.26
N ALA A 131 -16.67 -1.64 -12.36
CA ALA A 131 -16.60 -2.24 -13.69
C ALA A 131 -15.47 -3.28 -13.80
N SER A 132 -14.29 -3.01 -13.25
CA SER A 132 -13.15 -3.92 -13.34
C SER A 132 -13.29 -5.17 -12.46
N TYR A 133 -13.85 -5.04 -11.26
CA TYR A 133 -13.89 -6.15 -10.29
C TYR A 133 -15.19 -6.95 -10.32
N ASN A 134 -16.31 -6.34 -10.73
CA ASN A 134 -17.57 -7.08 -10.87
C ASN A 134 -17.69 -7.75 -12.25
N PRO A 135 -18.16 -9.01 -12.32
CA PRO A 135 -18.54 -9.62 -13.59
C PRO A 135 -19.68 -8.84 -14.26
N ALA A 136 -19.59 -8.60 -15.58
CA ALA A 136 -20.60 -7.85 -16.34
C ALA A 136 -22.03 -8.42 -16.22
N ARG A 137 -22.16 -9.74 -16.01
CA ARG A 137 -23.46 -10.42 -15.75
C ARG A 137 -24.19 -9.90 -14.51
N THR A 138 -23.48 -9.26 -13.57
CA THR A 138 -24.02 -8.77 -12.30
C THR A 138 -24.50 -7.32 -12.39
N ASP A 139 -24.13 -6.57 -13.44
CA ASP A 139 -24.41 -5.14 -13.54
C ASP A 139 -25.89 -4.82 -13.42
N LYS A 140 -26.75 -5.64 -14.08
CA LYS A 140 -28.20 -5.45 -14.01
C LYS A 140 -28.70 -5.45 -12.57
N ARG A 141 -28.23 -6.37 -11.73
CA ARG A 141 -28.66 -6.52 -10.33
C ARG A 141 -28.27 -5.32 -9.46
N PHE A 142 -27.12 -4.73 -9.74
CA PHE A 142 -26.54 -3.67 -8.89
C PHE A 142 -26.95 -2.26 -9.32
N PHE A 143 -27.12 -2.02 -10.63
CA PHE A 143 -27.17 -0.67 -11.19
C PHE A 143 -28.50 -0.31 -11.85
N VAL A 144 -29.46 -1.22 -11.94
CA VAL A 144 -30.79 -0.89 -12.47
C VAL A 144 -31.71 -0.46 -11.33
N LYS A 145 -31.74 0.85 -11.07
CA LYS A 145 -32.77 1.51 -10.27
C LYS A 145 -34.10 1.34 -11.02
N HIS A 146 -35.15 0.76 -10.43
CA HIS A 146 -36.41 0.32 -11.07
C HIS A 146 -36.38 -1.02 -11.79
N HIS A 147 -35.83 -2.02 -11.11
CA HIS A 147 -36.36 -3.35 -11.27
C HIS A 147 -37.86 -3.37 -10.96
N GLY A 148 -38.69 -3.79 -11.91
CA GLY A 148 -40.02 -4.34 -11.59
C GLY A 148 -39.87 -5.54 -10.64
N LYS A 149 -40.90 -6.39 -10.50
CA LYS A 149 -40.77 -7.64 -9.73
C LYS A 149 -39.67 -8.52 -10.33
N ILE A 150 -38.41 -8.37 -9.89
CA ILE A 150 -37.37 -9.37 -10.11
C ILE A 150 -37.86 -10.59 -9.37
N ARG A 151 -38.30 -11.60 -10.11
CA ARG A 151 -38.39 -12.96 -9.58
C ARG A 151 -37.06 -13.23 -8.90
N LYS A 152 -37.07 -13.56 -7.61
CA LYS A 152 -35.89 -14.04 -6.88
C LYS A 152 -35.40 -15.31 -7.59
N VAL A 153 -34.67 -15.14 -8.67
CA VAL A 153 -33.90 -16.22 -9.27
C VAL A 153 -32.85 -16.49 -8.23
N ASN A 154 -32.89 -17.68 -7.63
CA ASN A 154 -31.87 -18.14 -6.70
C ASN A 154 -30.53 -18.02 -7.41
N PHE A 155 -29.85 -16.89 -7.22
CA PHE A 155 -28.50 -16.69 -7.69
C PHE A 155 -27.64 -17.54 -6.77
N GLN A 156 -27.56 -18.82 -7.11
CA GLN A 156 -26.49 -19.65 -6.61
C GLN A 156 -25.23 -18.93 -7.07
N LYS A 157 -24.47 -18.38 -6.11
CA LYS A 157 -23.10 -17.93 -6.32
C LYS A 157 -22.43 -19.18 -6.89
N LYS A 158 -22.36 -19.29 -8.23
CA LYS A 158 -21.68 -20.40 -8.90
C LYS A 158 -20.35 -20.45 -8.18
N HIS A 159 -20.01 -21.59 -7.59
CA HIS A 159 -18.91 -21.74 -6.64
C HIS A 159 -17.60 -21.36 -7.34
N GLU A 160 -17.38 -20.06 -7.50
CA GLU A 160 -16.27 -19.44 -8.20
C GLU A 160 -15.20 -19.54 -7.13
N LYS A 161 -14.43 -20.63 -7.21
CA LYS A 161 -13.48 -21.08 -6.18
C LYS A 161 -12.42 -20.02 -5.87
N THR A 162 -12.34 -18.96 -6.68
CA THR A 162 -11.38 -17.86 -6.59
C THR A 162 -12.12 -16.51 -6.60
N SER A 163 -11.79 -15.66 -5.63
CA SER A 163 -12.31 -14.28 -5.56
C SER A 163 -11.84 -13.47 -6.77
N ASN A 164 -12.70 -12.61 -7.31
CA ASN A 164 -12.34 -11.70 -8.41
C ASN A 164 -11.21 -10.75 -7.99
N HIS A 165 -11.14 -10.37 -6.72
CA HIS A 165 -10.01 -9.60 -6.19
C HIS A 165 -8.67 -10.36 -6.26
N LEU A 166 -8.68 -11.69 -6.16
CA LEU A 166 -7.47 -12.52 -6.33
C LEU A 166 -7.07 -12.68 -7.80
N LEU A 167 -8.04 -12.68 -8.72
CA LEU A 167 -7.79 -12.73 -10.17
C LEU A 167 -7.29 -11.40 -10.73
N GLY A 168 -7.54 -10.31 -10.02
CA GLY A 168 -7.18 -8.95 -10.42
C GLY A 168 -8.21 -8.26 -11.31
N PRO A 169 -7.97 -6.99 -11.69
CA PRO A 169 -8.96 -6.19 -12.38
C PRO A 169 -9.13 -6.60 -13.85
N LYS A 170 -10.38 -6.74 -14.29
CA LYS A 170 -10.74 -7.13 -15.67
C LYS A 170 -10.92 -5.89 -16.55
N PRO A 171 -10.58 -5.96 -17.85
CA PRO A 171 -10.85 -4.88 -18.78
C PRO A 171 -12.36 -4.67 -18.98
N PHE A 172 -12.78 -3.42 -19.14
CA PHE A 172 -14.17 -3.06 -19.41
C PHE A 172 -14.26 -1.99 -20.51
N PRO A 173 -15.33 -1.96 -21.31
CA PRO A 173 -15.53 -0.94 -22.34
C PRO A 173 -15.99 0.39 -21.73
N LEU A 174 -15.77 1.49 -22.46
CA LEU A 174 -16.21 2.84 -22.08
C LEU A 174 -17.70 2.92 -21.76
N ASP A 175 -18.55 2.28 -22.55
CA ASP A 175 -20.00 2.32 -22.38
C ASP A 175 -20.44 1.77 -21.01
N ARG A 176 -19.78 0.71 -20.55
CA ARG A 176 -20.05 0.10 -19.24
C ARG A 176 -19.66 1.05 -18.11
N LEU A 177 -18.54 1.77 -18.25
CA LEU A 177 -18.11 2.78 -17.27
C LEU A 177 -19.16 3.89 -17.14
N LEU A 178 -19.60 4.44 -18.27
CA LEU A 178 -20.58 5.52 -18.29
C LEU A 178 -21.94 5.07 -17.75
N ALA A 179 -22.39 3.86 -18.10
CA ALA A 179 -23.63 3.29 -17.57
C ALA A 179 -23.60 3.14 -16.05
N ILE A 180 -22.49 2.63 -15.49
CA ILE A 180 -22.32 2.51 -14.04
C ILE A 180 -22.25 3.90 -13.40
N LEU A 181 -21.49 4.84 -13.96
CA LEU A 181 -21.38 6.22 -13.48
C LEU A 181 -22.75 6.88 -13.35
N TYR A 182 -23.55 6.86 -14.41
CA TYR A 182 -24.88 7.47 -14.42
C TYR A 182 -25.88 6.74 -13.53
N SER A 183 -25.64 5.47 -13.20
CA SER A 183 -26.43 4.75 -12.20
C SER A 183 -26.09 5.16 -10.78
N ILE A 184 -24.80 5.32 -10.45
CA ILE A 184 -24.37 5.53 -9.05
C ILE A 184 -24.42 7.00 -8.62
N VAL A 185 -24.40 7.93 -9.58
CA VAL A 185 -24.53 9.36 -9.30
C VAL A 185 -26.00 9.75 -9.28
N ASP A 186 -26.46 10.43 -8.24
CA ASP A 186 -27.87 10.83 -8.09
C ASP A 186 -28.24 12.08 -8.89
N SER A 187 -27.26 12.92 -9.27
CA SER A 187 -27.47 14.08 -10.14
C SER A 187 -27.53 13.67 -11.61
N ARG A 188 -28.45 14.25 -12.40
CA ARG A 188 -28.41 14.12 -13.87
C ARG A 188 -27.13 14.76 -14.41
N ILE A 189 -26.18 13.93 -14.82
CA ILE A 189 -24.95 14.40 -15.45
C ILE A 189 -25.18 14.47 -16.97
N PRO A 190 -25.10 15.64 -17.62
CA PRO A 190 -25.05 15.70 -19.07
C PRO A 190 -23.72 15.10 -19.57
N PRO A 191 -23.73 14.29 -20.64
CA PRO A 191 -22.51 13.79 -21.27
C PRO A 191 -21.75 14.97 -21.91
N THR A 192 -20.88 15.61 -21.13
CA THR A 192 -20.07 16.74 -21.56
C THR A 192 -18.66 16.28 -21.93
N ALA A 193 -17.99 17.03 -22.82
CA ALA A 193 -16.59 16.81 -23.15
C ALA A 193 -15.67 16.74 -21.91
N ASN A 194 -16.06 17.40 -20.83
CA ASN A 194 -15.37 17.40 -19.55
C ASN A 194 -15.29 16.01 -18.90
N ILE A 195 -16.30 15.14 -19.07
CA ILE A 195 -16.26 13.76 -18.53
C ILE A 195 -15.19 12.95 -19.25
N PHE A 196 -15.14 13.02 -20.58
CA PHE A 196 -14.13 12.33 -21.37
C PHE A 196 -12.73 12.86 -21.07
N SER A 197 -12.58 14.18 -20.92
CA SER A 197 -11.31 14.80 -20.48
C SER A 197 -10.86 14.30 -19.10
N GLN A 198 -11.78 14.13 -18.16
CA GLN A 198 -11.48 13.55 -16.83
C GLN A 198 -11.08 12.08 -16.92
N ILE A 199 -11.72 11.27 -17.78
CA ILE A 199 -11.33 9.87 -18.00
C ILE A 199 -9.90 9.81 -18.52
N THR A 200 -9.56 10.62 -19.52
CA THR A 200 -8.19 10.70 -20.05
C THR A 200 -7.20 11.13 -18.98
N SER A 201 -7.56 12.12 -18.15
CA SER A 201 -6.73 12.58 -17.03
C SER A 201 -6.48 11.47 -16.00
N LEU A 202 -7.50 10.66 -15.67
CA LEU A 202 -7.34 9.51 -14.79
C LEU A 202 -6.41 8.43 -15.37
N VAL A 203 -6.37 8.30 -16.70
CA VAL A 203 -5.39 7.44 -17.39
C VAL A 203 -3.98 8.03 -17.31
N THR A 204 -3.83 9.34 -17.56
CA THR A 204 -2.54 10.03 -17.44
C THR A 204 -1.98 9.93 -16.02
N LEU A 205 -2.84 10.03 -15.00
CA LEU A 205 -2.49 9.87 -13.58
C LEU A 205 -2.25 8.40 -13.15
N GLN A 206 -2.32 7.43 -14.07
CA GLN A 206 -2.14 5.99 -13.79
C GLN A 206 -3.16 5.41 -12.78
N LEU A 207 -4.29 6.08 -12.56
CA LEU A 207 -5.40 5.55 -11.77
C LEU A 207 -6.25 4.59 -12.60
N LEU A 208 -6.31 4.84 -13.91
CA LEU A 208 -6.84 3.94 -14.93
C LEU A 208 -5.74 3.58 -15.93
N THR A 209 -5.88 2.43 -16.56
CA THR A 209 -5.00 2.01 -17.65
C THR A 209 -5.86 1.75 -18.89
N LEU A 210 -5.49 2.35 -20.01
CA LEU A 210 -6.07 2.03 -21.31
C LEU A 210 -5.44 0.73 -21.83
N ILE A 211 -6.28 -0.24 -22.19
CA ILE A 211 -5.89 -1.53 -22.74
C ILE A 211 -6.36 -1.59 -24.19
N GLY A 212 -5.41 -1.52 -25.11
CA GLY A 212 -5.66 -1.61 -26.55
C GLY A 212 -4.79 -0.64 -27.35
N HIS A 213 -4.64 -0.93 -28.63
CA HIS A 213 -4.09 -0.01 -29.63
C HIS A 213 -5.24 0.69 -30.36
N ASP A 214 -4.98 1.88 -30.92
CA ASP A 214 -5.97 2.77 -31.54
C ASP A 214 -6.79 2.10 -32.69
N ASP A 215 -6.33 0.97 -33.23
CA ASP A 215 -6.94 0.27 -34.37
C ASP A 215 -8.04 -0.75 -34.01
N GLN A 216 -8.59 -0.74 -32.79
CA GLN A 216 -9.66 -1.67 -32.41
C GLN A 216 -11.04 -1.12 -32.77
N PHE A 217 -11.73 -1.81 -33.69
CA PHE A 217 -13.14 -1.60 -34.07
C PHE A 217 -14.13 -1.56 -32.90
N ASN A 218 -13.72 -2.06 -31.72
CA ASN A 218 -14.54 -2.23 -30.51
C ASN A 218 -14.38 -1.09 -29.49
N GLY A 219 -13.70 0.01 -29.84
CA GLY A 219 -13.48 1.16 -28.97
C GLY A 219 -12.49 0.89 -27.82
N PRO A 220 -12.15 1.93 -27.03
CA PRO A 220 -11.18 1.81 -25.96
C PRO A 220 -11.68 0.95 -24.81
N ARG A 221 -10.81 0.08 -24.29
CA ARG A 221 -11.04 -0.69 -23.06
C ARG A 221 -10.18 -0.15 -21.94
N TYR A 222 -10.73 -0.08 -20.74
CA TYR A 222 -10.04 0.44 -19.57
C TYR A 222 -9.92 -0.64 -18.50
N LYS A 223 -8.95 -0.45 -17.61
CA LYS A 223 -8.74 -1.25 -16.40
C LYS A 223 -8.47 -0.34 -15.23
N CYS A 224 -9.04 -0.66 -14.07
CA CYS A 224 -8.80 0.08 -12.84
C CYS A 224 -7.51 -0.39 -12.19
N ALA A 225 -6.60 0.54 -11.85
CA ALA A 225 -5.28 0.24 -11.29
C ALA A 225 -5.20 0.41 -9.76
N VAL A 226 -6.28 0.89 -9.13
CA VAL A 226 -6.26 1.24 -7.70
C VAL A 226 -6.60 0.05 -6.80
N SER A 227 -6.11 0.09 -5.56
CA SER A 227 -6.40 -0.91 -4.53
C SER A 227 -7.79 -0.74 -3.91
N LEU A 228 -8.25 -1.78 -3.20
CA LEU A 228 -9.52 -1.77 -2.48
C LEU A 228 -9.53 -0.70 -1.36
N ASP A 229 -8.42 -0.53 -0.66
CA ASP A 229 -8.34 0.43 0.45
C ASP A 229 -8.35 1.87 -0.06
N PHE A 230 -7.66 2.13 -1.17
CA PHE A 230 -7.67 3.44 -1.82
C PHE A 230 -9.09 3.82 -2.28
N ILE A 231 -9.80 2.91 -2.95
CA ILE A 231 -11.15 3.22 -3.44
C ILE A 231 -12.16 3.34 -2.29
N ARG A 232 -11.99 2.58 -1.20
CA ARG A 232 -12.79 2.73 0.02
C ARG A 232 -12.57 4.10 0.65
N ALA A 233 -11.32 4.58 0.73
CA ALA A 233 -11.02 5.91 1.23
C ALA A 233 -11.70 7.00 0.38
N ILE A 234 -11.62 6.91 -0.95
CA ILE A 234 -12.30 7.85 -1.86
C ILE A 234 -13.82 7.78 -1.68
N SER A 235 -14.39 6.58 -1.63
CA SER A 235 -15.84 6.37 -1.50
C SER A 235 -16.39 6.99 -0.20
N ARG A 236 -15.64 6.90 0.90
CA ARG A 236 -15.99 7.59 2.16
C ARG A 236 -16.05 9.11 2.01
N THR A 237 -15.16 9.73 1.21
CA THR A 237 -15.19 11.19 1.02
C THR A 237 -16.40 11.70 0.25
N VAL A 238 -17.11 10.83 -0.47
CA VAL A 238 -18.35 11.14 -1.21
C VAL A 238 -19.57 10.44 -0.61
N ASN A 239 -19.46 9.91 0.62
CA ASN A 239 -20.51 9.15 1.32
C ASN A 239 -21.12 8.01 0.49
N PHE A 240 -20.29 7.33 -0.31
CA PHE A 240 -20.70 6.18 -1.12
C PHE A 240 -20.25 4.87 -0.47
N ASP A 241 -21.17 3.92 -0.31
CA ASP A 241 -20.86 2.60 0.25
C ASP A 241 -20.53 1.59 -0.85
N ILE A 242 -19.27 1.58 -1.28
CA ILE A 242 -18.80 0.70 -2.36
C ILE A 242 -18.92 -0.80 -2.03
N THR A 243 -18.87 -1.18 -0.75
CA THR A 243 -18.85 -2.59 -0.35
C THR A 243 -20.16 -3.30 -0.71
N LYS A 244 -21.29 -2.59 -0.65
CA LYS A 244 -22.60 -3.10 -1.08
C LYS A 244 -22.69 -3.42 -2.56
N TYR A 245 -21.85 -2.80 -3.38
CA TYR A 245 -21.86 -2.95 -4.83
C TYR A 245 -20.82 -3.94 -5.34
N LEU A 246 -19.98 -4.53 -4.48
CA LEU A 246 -18.95 -5.49 -4.88
C LEU A 246 -19.46 -6.92 -4.77
N TYR A 247 -19.35 -7.68 -5.86
CA TYR A 247 -19.85 -9.05 -5.95
C TYR A 247 -19.19 -10.02 -4.96
N ASP A 248 -17.91 -9.83 -4.66
CA ASP A 248 -17.15 -10.73 -3.80
C ASP A 248 -17.58 -10.65 -2.33
N PHE A 249 -18.05 -9.49 -1.88
CA PHE A 249 -18.43 -9.19 -0.49
C PHE A 249 -19.92 -9.45 -0.17
N LEU A 250 -20.67 -10.03 -1.11
CA LEU A 250 -22.05 -10.49 -0.93
C LEU A 250 -22.16 -11.96 -0.50
#